data_AF-A0A7X6SVN3-F1
#
_entry.id   AF-A0A7X6SVN3-F1
#
_cell.length_a   1.000
_cell.length_b   1.000
_cell.length_c   1.000
_cell.angle_alpha   90.00
_cell.angle_beta   90.00
_cell.angle_gamma   90.00
#
_symmetry.space_group_name_H-M   'P 1'
#
loop_
_entity.id
_entity.type
_entity.pdbx_description
1 polymer ?
#
loop_
_entity_poly.entity_id
_entity_poly.type
_entity_poly.pdbx_seq_one_letter_code
_entity_poly.pdbx_strand_id
1 'polypeptide(L)'
;SGVYSVTMVDQQDGPRVRDELADVEGVIVNDEAAMVNRDPSFAPDIMARVSAIVADELDGANGWRVMAVNEHRAPIDDVEYHPAQPAPAIRIGLDHDIQQAAQQAVNLRADMEAMTVAIRPSTGQVLAVAQTEAADRKGDLALSGLYPPGSVFKIITATAGMERQGLGSGSIVPCPGSMNIYGRIVNNYNQFSLGNVPLERAFASSCNTTFADISTKLEPGELADVGKQFGLGINYRIPVLYTVTGSIPEGETPLDRTDAGYVQGLDLASPFGLALVAATAARGETPVPVLIDGHATEVSEDVPAPSPEAIAQLQQMMRSVVTSGTARGMQAGGEIHGKTGEAEINQGSHAWFAGYRDDDIAFATLVVLGGGSETAVAITDHMFTTLDGMRAERGLP
;
A
#
# COMPACT_ATOMS: atom_id res chain seq x y z
N SER A 1 37.12 -33.90 -19.24
CA SER A 1 37.26 -33.19 -17.97
C SER A 1 36.88 -31.75 -18.21
N GLY A 2 35.95 -31.21 -17.42
CA GLY A 2 35.56 -29.81 -17.47
C GLY A 2 35.77 -29.18 -16.11
N VAL A 3 35.95 -27.87 -16.07
CA VAL A 3 35.88 -27.08 -14.83
C VAL A 3 34.40 -26.96 -14.47
N TYR A 4 34.04 -27.23 -13.22
CA TYR A 4 32.68 -27.07 -12.71
C TYR A 4 32.73 -26.45 -11.32
N SER A 5 31.78 -25.57 -10.99
CA SER A 5 31.65 -25.03 -9.63
C SER A 5 31.18 -26.13 -8.69
N VAL A 6 31.92 -26.30 -7.59
CA VAL A 6 31.60 -27.28 -6.54
C VAL A 6 30.70 -26.65 -5.48
N THR A 7 31.02 -25.43 -5.04
CA THR A 7 30.27 -24.68 -4.03
C THR A 7 30.65 -23.20 -4.07
N MET A 8 29.83 -22.36 -3.42
CA MET A 8 30.11 -20.96 -3.17
C MET A 8 30.15 -20.75 -1.65
N VAL A 9 31.11 -19.97 -1.18
CA VAL A 9 31.23 -19.59 0.23
C VAL A 9 31.23 -18.07 0.33
N ASP A 10 30.77 -17.53 1.46
CA ASP A 10 30.77 -16.09 1.65
C ASP A 10 32.20 -15.51 1.79
N GLN A 11 32.30 -14.19 1.71
CA GLN A 11 33.58 -13.49 1.77
C GLN A 11 34.30 -13.64 3.12
N GLN A 12 33.57 -13.95 4.21
CA GLN A 12 34.16 -14.14 5.53
C GLN A 12 34.87 -15.50 5.63
N ASP A 13 34.27 -16.55 5.07
CA ASP A 13 34.82 -17.91 5.04
C ASP A 13 35.81 -18.15 3.90
N GLY A 14 35.76 -17.34 2.83
CA GLY A 14 36.59 -17.47 1.63
C GLY A 14 38.10 -17.65 1.88
N PRO A 15 38.75 -16.81 2.71
CA PRO A 15 40.17 -16.95 3.01
C PRO A 15 40.53 -18.30 3.66
N ARG A 16 39.71 -18.76 4.60
CA ARG A 16 39.92 -20.04 5.29
C ARG A 16 39.81 -21.22 4.33
N VAL A 17 38.78 -21.21 3.46
CA VAL A 17 38.57 -22.26 2.45
C VAL A 17 39.71 -22.28 1.42
N ARG A 18 40.21 -21.10 1.03
CA ARG A 18 41.36 -20.97 0.12
C ARG A 18 42.62 -21.59 0.72
N ASP A 19 42.90 -21.33 1.99
CA ASP A 19 44.06 -21.88 2.69
C ASP A 19 43.94 -23.41 2.87
N GLU A 20 42.77 -23.92 3.24
CA GLU A 20 42.53 -25.36 3.44
C GLU A 20 42.63 -26.17 2.14
N LEU A 21 42.33 -25.55 0.99
CA LEU A 21 42.31 -26.23 -0.32
C LEU A 21 43.54 -25.94 -1.19
N ALA A 22 44.52 -25.16 -0.70
CA ALA A 22 45.67 -24.71 -1.48
C ALA A 22 46.50 -25.87 -2.08
N ASP A 23 46.57 -27.01 -1.38
CA ASP A 23 47.34 -28.19 -1.79
C ASP A 23 46.50 -29.25 -2.54
N VAL A 24 45.20 -29.01 -2.77
CA VAL A 24 44.33 -29.96 -3.45
C VAL A 24 44.45 -29.79 -4.96
N GLU A 25 45.14 -30.74 -5.60
CA GLU A 25 45.38 -30.72 -7.05
C GLU A 25 44.06 -30.64 -7.84
N GLY A 26 43.95 -29.62 -8.69
CA GLY A 26 42.78 -29.39 -9.55
C GLY A 26 41.67 -28.54 -8.93
N VAL A 27 41.79 -28.09 -7.67
CA VAL A 27 40.87 -27.13 -7.05
C VAL A 27 41.37 -25.71 -7.26
N ILE A 28 40.48 -24.83 -7.69
CA ILE A 28 40.75 -23.41 -7.89
C ILE A 28 39.68 -22.63 -7.13
N VAL A 29 40.09 -21.67 -6.31
CA VAL A 29 39.19 -20.74 -5.64
C VAL A 29 39.25 -19.41 -6.39
N ASN A 30 38.09 -18.95 -6.86
CA ASN A 30 37.93 -17.66 -7.53
C ASN A 30 37.01 -16.78 -6.71
N ASP A 31 37.26 -15.48 -6.73
CA ASP A 31 36.34 -14.49 -6.16
C ASP A 31 35.29 -14.13 -7.21
N GLU A 32 34.02 -14.20 -6.83
CA GLU A 32 32.88 -13.86 -7.67
C GLU A 32 31.94 -12.94 -6.89
N ALA A 33 31.41 -11.91 -7.57
CA ALA A 33 30.40 -11.04 -7.00
C ALA A 33 29.03 -11.71 -7.20
N ALA A 34 28.29 -11.90 -6.11
CA ALA A 34 26.91 -12.39 -6.16
C ALA A 34 25.99 -11.39 -5.45
N MET A 35 24.76 -11.26 -5.96
CA MET A 35 23.72 -10.52 -5.26
C MET A 35 23.25 -11.35 -4.07
N VAL A 36 23.47 -10.83 -2.86
CA VAL A 36 23.05 -11.50 -1.61
C VAL A 36 22.01 -10.64 -0.92
N ASN A 37 20.87 -11.23 -0.57
CA ASN A 37 19.88 -10.56 0.26
C ASN A 37 20.41 -10.45 1.70
N ARG A 38 20.61 -9.22 2.18
CA ARG A 38 21.09 -8.93 3.54
C ARG A 38 20.11 -9.39 4.62
N ASP A 39 18.81 -9.35 4.33
CA ASP A 39 17.75 -9.85 5.19
C ASP A 39 16.80 -10.74 4.37
N PRO A 40 17.02 -12.07 4.35
CA PRO A 40 16.16 -13.01 3.63
C PRO A 40 14.69 -12.99 4.07
N SER A 41 14.39 -12.44 5.25
CA SER A 41 13.02 -12.34 5.78
C SER A 41 12.30 -11.05 5.36
N PHE A 42 13.01 -10.10 4.76
CA PHE A 42 12.46 -8.84 4.30
C PHE A 42 11.68 -9.01 2.99
N ALA A 43 10.35 -8.92 3.06
CA ALA A 43 9.41 -8.98 1.92
C ALA A 43 9.80 -10.04 0.86
N PRO A 44 9.98 -11.31 1.27
CA PRO A 44 10.74 -12.30 0.49
C PRO A 44 10.18 -12.55 -0.91
N ASP A 45 8.86 -12.57 -1.08
CA ASP A 45 8.22 -12.75 -2.38
C ASP A 45 8.48 -11.57 -3.32
N ILE A 46 8.24 -10.33 -2.88
CA ILE A 46 8.48 -9.13 -3.70
C ILE A 46 9.97 -9.03 -4.06
N MET A 47 10.86 -9.24 -3.09
CA MET A 47 12.30 -9.20 -3.33
C MET A 47 12.76 -10.26 -4.33
N ALA A 48 12.18 -11.46 -4.31
CA ALA A 48 12.46 -12.50 -5.30
C ALA A 48 12.02 -12.08 -6.71
N ARG A 49 10.82 -11.49 -6.86
CA ARG A 49 10.31 -11.02 -8.16
C ARG A 49 11.11 -9.83 -8.70
N VAL A 50 11.48 -8.87 -7.83
CA VAL A 50 12.39 -7.76 -8.19
C VAL A 50 13.70 -8.32 -8.70
N SER A 51 14.35 -9.20 -7.91
CA SER A 51 15.64 -9.80 -8.25
C SER A 51 15.61 -10.48 -9.62
N ALA A 52 14.50 -11.13 -9.98
CA ALA A 52 14.34 -11.82 -11.26
C ALA A 52 14.30 -10.89 -12.48
N ILE A 53 13.80 -9.66 -12.34
CA ILE A 53 13.76 -8.69 -13.46
C ILE A 53 15.04 -7.86 -13.53
N VAL A 54 15.63 -7.54 -12.38
CA VAL A 54 16.79 -6.65 -12.33
C VAL A 54 18.13 -7.38 -12.42
N ALA A 55 18.14 -8.72 -12.42
CA ALA A 55 19.37 -9.51 -12.48
C ALA A 55 20.26 -9.10 -13.65
N ASP A 56 19.70 -9.02 -14.86
CA ASP A 56 20.43 -8.65 -16.07
C ASP A 56 20.90 -7.19 -16.07
N GLU A 57 20.26 -6.32 -15.30
CA GLU A 57 20.66 -4.90 -15.17
C GLU A 57 21.80 -4.70 -14.16
N LEU A 58 21.99 -5.66 -13.27
CA LEU A 58 23.05 -5.66 -12.27
C LEU A 58 24.34 -6.33 -12.77
N ASP A 59 24.30 -6.87 -13.98
CA ASP A 59 25.50 -7.30 -14.70
C ASP A 59 26.30 -6.07 -15.17
N GLY A 60 27.40 -5.81 -14.46
CA GLY A 60 28.38 -4.81 -14.86
C GLY A 60 29.13 -5.20 -16.14
N ALA A 61 29.98 -4.30 -16.63
CA ALA A 61 30.89 -4.64 -17.72
C ALA A 61 32.12 -5.38 -17.17
N ASN A 62 32.39 -6.57 -17.70
CA ASN A 62 33.59 -7.33 -17.32
C ASN A 62 34.86 -6.54 -17.64
N GLY A 63 35.76 -6.51 -16.66
CA GLY A 63 37.13 -6.05 -16.87
C GLY A 63 37.96 -7.14 -17.56
N TRP A 64 39.06 -6.75 -18.19
CA TRP A 64 40.00 -7.70 -18.76
C TRP A 64 41.43 -7.17 -18.63
N ARG A 65 42.38 -8.10 -18.60
CA ARG A 65 43.81 -7.78 -18.61
C ARG A 65 44.59 -8.76 -19.47
N VAL A 66 45.66 -8.26 -20.07
CA VAL A 66 46.64 -9.06 -20.81
C VAL A 66 47.90 -9.13 -19.97
N MET A 67 48.29 -10.33 -19.56
CA MET A 67 49.46 -10.54 -18.69
C MET A 67 50.61 -11.17 -19.47
N ALA A 68 51.82 -10.67 -19.27
CA ALA A 68 53.03 -11.39 -19.63
C ALA A 68 53.29 -12.48 -18.56
N VAL A 69 53.53 -13.72 -19.00
CA VAL A 69 53.83 -14.85 -18.11
C VAL A 69 55.20 -15.45 -18.43
N ASN A 70 55.86 -16.04 -17.43
CA ASN A 70 57.11 -16.77 -17.64
C ASN A 70 56.87 -18.17 -18.23
N GLU A 71 57.95 -18.92 -18.48
CA GLU A 71 57.90 -20.30 -19.00
C GLU A 71 57.15 -21.29 -18.11
N HIS A 72 56.93 -20.94 -16.84
CA HIS A 72 56.13 -21.69 -15.87
C HIS A 72 54.70 -21.15 -15.71
N ARG A 73 54.25 -20.25 -16.61
CA ARG A 73 52.95 -19.55 -16.58
C ARG A 73 52.72 -18.65 -15.36
N ALA A 74 53.77 -18.31 -14.62
CA ALA A 74 53.65 -17.34 -13.54
C ALA A 74 53.58 -15.92 -14.13
N PRO A 75 52.64 -15.08 -13.67
CA PRO A 75 52.50 -13.71 -14.15
C PRO A 75 53.72 -12.85 -13.78
N ILE A 76 54.19 -12.06 -14.73
CA ILE A 76 55.34 -11.14 -14.59
C ILE A 76 54.85 -9.70 -14.54
N ASP A 77 54.02 -9.29 -15.51
CA ASP A 77 53.54 -7.91 -15.63
C ASP A 77 52.21 -7.82 -16.41
N ASP A 78 51.45 -6.76 -16.20
CA ASP A 78 50.20 -6.46 -16.92
C ASP A 78 50.54 -5.56 -18.13
N VAL A 79 50.40 -6.11 -19.34
CA VAL A 79 50.65 -5.40 -20.62
C VAL A 79 49.53 -4.41 -20.92
N GLU A 80 48.29 -4.79 -20.58
CA GLU A 80 47.11 -3.96 -20.74
C GLU A 80 46.10 -4.33 -19.67
N TYR A 81 45.44 -3.33 -19.10
CA TYR A 81 44.48 -3.50 -18.02
C TYR A 81 43.27 -2.59 -18.26
N HIS A 82 42.09 -3.20 -18.33
CA HIS A 82 40.80 -2.53 -18.36
C HIS A 82 39.99 -2.97 -17.15
N PRO A 83 39.71 -2.07 -16.19
CA PRO A 83 38.96 -2.43 -14.99
C PRO A 83 37.52 -2.81 -15.33
N ALA A 84 36.93 -3.66 -14.48
CA ALA A 84 35.50 -3.93 -14.54
C ALA A 84 34.71 -2.66 -14.20
N GLN A 85 33.54 -2.51 -14.81
CA GLN A 85 32.61 -1.42 -14.53
C GLN A 85 31.39 -1.99 -13.80
N PRO A 86 31.22 -1.74 -12.49
CA PRO A 86 30.07 -2.25 -11.77
C PRO A 86 28.78 -1.60 -12.30
N ALA A 87 27.70 -2.38 -12.33
CA ALA A 87 26.38 -1.86 -12.62
C ALA A 87 25.94 -0.85 -11.55
N PRO A 88 25.12 0.16 -11.91
CA PRO A 88 24.55 1.08 -10.93
C PRO A 88 23.63 0.34 -9.96
N ALA A 89 23.55 0.82 -8.71
CA ALA A 89 22.62 0.28 -7.73
C ALA A 89 21.17 0.59 -8.14
N ILE A 90 20.31 -0.42 -8.04
CA ILE A 90 18.87 -0.28 -8.28
C ILE A 90 18.19 0.02 -6.95
N ARG A 91 17.33 1.04 -6.97
CA ARG A 91 16.53 1.45 -5.82
C ARG A 91 15.10 0.97 -6.02
N ILE A 92 14.49 0.54 -4.92
CA ILE A 92 13.09 0.15 -4.90
C ILE A 92 12.33 1.01 -3.88
N GLY A 93 11.01 1.08 -4.06
CA GLY A 93 10.11 1.84 -3.23
C GLY A 93 9.92 1.27 -1.82
N LEU A 94 10.12 -0.05 -1.63
CA LEU A 94 9.94 -0.67 -0.32
C LEU A 94 10.88 -0.03 0.70
N ASP A 95 10.30 0.66 1.67
CA ASP A 95 11.03 1.25 2.78
C ASP A 95 11.18 0.20 3.87
N HIS A 96 12.43 0.00 4.29
CA HIS A 96 12.77 -1.07 5.21
C HIS A 96 12.02 -0.97 6.55
N ASP A 97 11.97 0.22 7.15
CA ASP A 97 11.39 0.39 8.48
C ASP A 97 9.85 0.39 8.41
N ILE A 98 9.28 1.00 7.36
CA ILE A 98 7.83 0.98 7.14
C ILE A 98 7.34 -0.45 6.87
N GLN A 99 8.02 -1.21 6.01
CA GLN A 99 7.67 -2.60 5.73
C GLN A 99 7.79 -3.49 6.96
N GLN A 100 8.86 -3.35 7.76
CA GLN A 100 9.00 -4.12 8.99
C GLN A 100 7.91 -3.76 10.02
N ALA A 101 7.64 -2.46 10.21
CA ALA A 101 6.58 -2.01 11.12
C ALA A 101 5.20 -2.51 10.66
N ALA A 102 4.90 -2.46 9.37
CA ALA A 102 3.66 -2.98 8.79
C ALA A 102 3.55 -4.50 8.98
N GLN A 103 4.62 -5.26 8.73
CA GLN A 103 4.63 -6.72 8.90
C GLN A 103 4.44 -7.12 10.36
N GLN A 104 5.11 -6.44 11.30
CA GLN A 104 4.93 -6.68 12.73
C GLN A 104 3.49 -6.40 13.16
N ALA A 105 2.89 -5.32 12.66
CA ALA A 105 1.54 -4.93 12.99
C ALA A 105 0.47 -5.93 12.50
N VAL A 106 0.52 -6.36 11.23
CA VAL A 106 -0.46 -7.36 10.73
C VAL A 106 -0.31 -8.70 11.46
N ASN A 107 0.91 -9.06 11.85
CA ASN A 107 1.19 -10.30 12.59
C ASN A 107 0.61 -10.33 14.02
N LEU A 108 0.13 -9.20 14.56
CA LEU A 108 -0.68 -9.20 15.79
C LEU A 108 -1.96 -10.05 15.64
N ARG A 109 -2.42 -10.25 14.40
CA ARG A 109 -3.57 -11.08 14.03
C ARG A 109 -3.16 -12.17 13.04
N ALA A 110 -2.04 -12.84 13.31
CA ALA A 110 -1.56 -13.94 12.47
C ALA A 110 -2.58 -15.09 12.27
N ASP A 111 -3.60 -15.18 13.13
CA ASP A 111 -4.74 -16.09 13.02
C ASP A 111 -5.77 -15.69 11.94
N MET A 112 -5.70 -14.46 11.44
CA MET A 112 -6.62 -13.88 10.46
C MET A 112 -5.90 -13.43 9.19
N GLU A 113 -6.66 -13.24 8.12
CA GLU A 113 -6.19 -12.54 6.92
C GLU A 113 -6.15 -11.05 7.21
N ALA A 114 -4.96 -10.54 7.54
CA ALA A 114 -4.70 -9.13 7.79
C ALA A 114 -3.66 -8.61 6.81
N MET A 115 -3.91 -7.44 6.25
CA MET A 115 -3.09 -6.83 5.22
C MET A 115 -2.94 -5.33 5.47
N THR A 116 -1.75 -4.80 5.21
CA THR A 116 -1.46 -3.36 5.21
C THR A 116 -0.63 -3.01 3.98
N VAL A 117 -1.09 -2.04 3.20
CA VAL A 117 -0.33 -1.45 2.09
C VAL A 117 -0.01 -0.01 2.45
N ALA A 118 1.21 0.44 2.14
CA ALA A 118 1.62 1.83 2.27
C ALA A 118 2.21 2.36 0.95
N ILE A 119 1.84 3.58 0.59
CA ILE A 119 2.29 4.28 -0.62
C ILE A 119 2.77 5.66 -0.21
N ARG A 120 3.86 6.13 -0.81
CA ARG A 120 4.35 7.50 -0.69
C ARG A 120 3.49 8.42 -1.55
N PRO A 121 2.65 9.31 -0.99
CA PRO A 121 1.81 10.18 -1.81
C PRO A 121 2.60 11.00 -2.82
N SER A 122 3.73 11.60 -2.43
CA SER A 122 4.45 12.54 -3.28
C SER A 122 5.06 11.93 -4.55
N THR A 123 5.38 10.63 -4.54
CA THR A 123 6.08 9.95 -5.65
C THR A 123 5.33 8.74 -6.21
N GLY A 124 4.36 8.19 -5.48
CA GLY A 124 3.72 6.92 -5.80
C GLY A 124 4.54 5.68 -5.43
N GLN A 125 5.70 5.83 -4.77
CA GLN A 125 6.49 4.67 -4.35
C GLN A 125 5.67 3.76 -3.42
N VAL A 126 5.58 2.47 -3.75
CA VAL A 126 5.01 1.45 -2.86
C VAL A 126 6.00 1.20 -1.73
N LEU A 127 5.69 1.73 -0.54
CA LEU A 127 6.57 1.72 0.63
C LEU A 127 6.49 0.40 1.41
N ALA A 128 5.30 -0.19 1.48
CA ALA A 128 5.10 -1.47 2.15
C ALA A 128 3.93 -2.26 1.54
N VAL A 129 4.11 -3.57 1.50
CA VAL A 129 3.07 -4.56 1.22
C VAL A 129 3.24 -5.67 2.27
N ALA A 130 2.44 -5.59 3.33
CA ALA A 130 2.49 -6.53 4.44
C ALA A 130 1.19 -7.34 4.48
N GLN A 131 1.31 -8.63 4.70
CA GLN A 131 0.17 -9.51 4.94
C GLN A 131 0.56 -10.68 5.83
N THR A 132 -0.43 -11.27 6.51
CA THR A 132 -0.21 -12.43 7.38
C THR A 132 -0.03 -13.71 6.57
N GLU A 133 0.58 -14.73 7.18
CA GLU A 133 0.69 -16.06 6.57
C GLU A 133 -0.69 -16.64 6.16
N ALA A 134 -1.75 -16.29 6.91
CA ALA A 134 -3.11 -16.66 6.56
C ALA A 134 -3.60 -16.05 5.24
N ALA A 135 -3.22 -14.79 4.97
CA ALA A 135 -3.46 -14.15 3.68
C ALA A 135 -2.55 -14.72 2.59
N ASP A 136 -1.26 -14.98 2.88
CA ASP A 136 -0.30 -15.55 1.91
C ASP A 136 -0.78 -16.86 1.28
N ARG A 137 -1.46 -17.71 2.06
CA ARG A 137 -2.04 -18.97 1.54
C ARG A 137 -3.07 -18.77 0.42
N LYS A 138 -3.58 -17.55 0.23
CA LYS A 138 -4.54 -17.18 -0.81
C LYS A 138 -3.94 -16.26 -1.89
N GLY A 139 -2.64 -15.97 -1.84
CA GLY A 139 -1.93 -15.11 -2.78
C GLY A 139 -1.81 -13.65 -2.33
N ASP A 140 -1.62 -12.75 -3.30
CA ASP A 140 -1.32 -11.32 -3.06
C ASP A 140 -2.59 -10.53 -2.69
N LEU A 141 -3.26 -10.88 -1.59
CA LEU A 141 -4.51 -10.25 -1.16
C LEU A 141 -4.33 -8.76 -0.85
N ALA A 142 -3.18 -8.35 -0.35
CA ALA A 142 -2.86 -6.93 -0.12
C ALA A 142 -2.93 -6.11 -1.43
N LEU A 143 -2.55 -6.70 -2.56
CA LEU A 143 -2.46 -6.03 -3.86
C LEU A 143 -3.70 -6.23 -4.75
N SER A 144 -4.41 -7.35 -4.58
CA SER A 144 -5.44 -7.78 -5.53
C SER A 144 -6.70 -8.37 -4.90
N GLY A 145 -6.73 -8.58 -3.58
CA GLY A 145 -7.90 -9.10 -2.89
C GLY A 145 -9.03 -8.07 -2.87
N LEU A 146 -10.21 -8.43 -3.36
CA LEU A 146 -11.36 -7.54 -3.47
C LEU A 146 -12.37 -7.78 -2.35
N TYR A 147 -12.69 -6.73 -1.60
CA TYR A 147 -13.64 -6.79 -0.49
C TYR A 147 -14.53 -5.55 -0.48
N PRO A 148 -15.74 -5.62 0.08
CA PRO A 148 -16.54 -4.43 0.34
C PRO A 148 -15.76 -3.43 1.22
N PRO A 149 -15.56 -2.17 0.79
CA PRO A 149 -14.68 -1.23 1.47
C PRO A 149 -15.25 -0.66 2.79
N GLY A 150 -16.51 -0.95 3.09
CA GLY A 150 -17.25 -0.35 4.20
C GLY A 150 -17.17 1.18 4.19
N SER A 151 -17.29 1.77 5.37
CA SER A 151 -17.31 3.24 5.50
C SER A 151 -16.03 3.99 5.06
N VAL A 152 -14.93 3.30 4.68
CA VAL A 152 -13.77 3.97 4.08
C VAL A 152 -14.15 4.66 2.76
N PHE A 153 -15.05 4.06 1.99
CA PHE A 153 -15.52 4.58 0.71
C PHE A 153 -16.20 5.95 0.81
N LYS A 154 -16.63 6.36 2.01
CA LYS A 154 -17.20 7.70 2.25
C LYS A 154 -16.21 8.81 1.91
N ILE A 155 -14.91 8.53 1.77
CA ILE A 155 -13.94 9.46 1.17
C ILE A 155 -14.39 9.87 -0.24
N ILE A 156 -14.73 8.90 -1.09
CA ILE A 156 -15.20 9.10 -2.46
C ILE A 156 -16.60 9.72 -2.43
N THR A 157 -17.54 9.17 -1.65
CA THR A 157 -18.92 9.69 -1.58
C THR A 157 -18.98 11.13 -1.07
N ALA A 158 -18.15 11.50 -0.09
CA ALA A 158 -18.05 12.87 0.40
C ALA A 158 -17.58 13.81 -0.71
N THR A 159 -16.52 13.42 -1.42
CA THR A 159 -15.96 14.21 -2.52
C THR A 159 -16.98 14.38 -3.65
N ALA A 160 -17.71 13.33 -4.00
CA ALA A 160 -18.81 13.41 -4.97
C ALA A 160 -19.91 14.39 -4.53
N GLY A 161 -20.28 14.38 -3.23
CA GLY A 161 -21.21 15.37 -2.68
C GLY A 161 -20.70 16.81 -2.78
N MET A 162 -19.39 17.04 -2.61
CA MET A 162 -18.79 18.36 -2.77
C MET A 162 -18.79 18.82 -4.22
N GLU A 163 -18.35 17.96 -5.14
CA GLU A 163 -18.20 18.33 -6.56
C GLU A 163 -19.52 18.41 -7.33
N ARG A 164 -20.46 17.49 -7.04
CA ARG A 164 -21.71 17.35 -7.81
C ARG A 164 -22.89 18.05 -7.16
N GLN A 165 -22.87 18.23 -5.84
CA GLN A 165 -24.00 18.80 -5.09
C GLN A 165 -23.66 20.12 -4.39
N GLY A 166 -22.41 20.60 -4.49
CA GLY A 166 -21.98 21.85 -3.85
C GLY A 166 -21.96 21.78 -2.32
N LEU A 167 -21.81 20.58 -1.75
CA LEU A 167 -21.65 20.43 -0.31
C LEU A 167 -20.25 20.86 0.13
N GLY A 168 -20.13 21.27 1.39
CA GLY A 168 -18.85 21.48 2.05
C GLY A 168 -18.85 20.87 3.45
N SER A 169 -17.69 20.89 4.12
CA SER A 169 -17.50 20.36 5.48
C SER A 169 -18.51 20.96 6.49
N GLY A 170 -18.87 22.23 6.30
CA GLY A 170 -19.86 22.96 7.10
C GLY A 170 -21.33 22.77 6.68
N SER A 171 -21.62 22.13 5.56
CA SER A 171 -23.00 21.92 5.10
C SER A 171 -23.78 21.08 6.12
N ILE A 172 -24.97 21.53 6.47
CA ILE A 172 -25.82 20.84 7.44
C ILE A 172 -26.53 19.68 6.75
N VAL A 173 -26.26 18.47 7.22
CA VAL A 173 -26.78 17.22 6.66
C VAL A 173 -27.51 16.40 7.72
N PRO A 174 -28.56 15.65 7.34
CA PRO A 174 -29.29 14.81 8.26
C PRO A 174 -28.50 13.54 8.60
N CYS A 175 -28.41 13.24 9.89
CA CYS A 175 -27.85 12.00 10.43
C CYS A 175 -28.82 11.35 11.45
N PRO A 176 -30.03 10.96 11.01
CA PRO A 176 -30.94 10.17 11.85
C PRO A 176 -30.43 8.73 12.02
N GLY A 177 -30.87 8.04 13.08
CA GLY A 177 -30.48 6.64 13.30
C GLY A 177 -30.96 5.66 12.23
N SER A 178 -32.04 6.03 11.52
CA SER A 178 -32.59 5.29 10.39
C SER A 178 -33.18 6.28 9.38
N MET A 179 -33.06 5.97 8.10
CA MET A 179 -33.67 6.73 7.01
C MET A 179 -34.26 5.78 5.98
N ASN A 180 -35.49 6.07 5.51
CA ASN A 180 -36.10 5.34 4.40
C ASN A 180 -35.84 6.11 3.10
N ILE A 181 -35.03 5.52 2.23
CA ILE A 181 -34.62 6.09 0.94
C ILE A 181 -35.15 5.15 -0.14
N TYR A 182 -36.13 5.59 -0.93
CA TYR A 182 -36.74 4.76 -1.99
C TYR A 182 -37.23 3.36 -1.53
N GLY A 183 -37.67 3.22 -0.28
CA GLY A 183 -38.11 1.94 0.29
C GLY A 183 -37.00 1.13 0.97
N ARG A 184 -35.73 1.56 0.85
CA ARG A 184 -34.58 0.99 1.55
C ARG A 184 -34.44 1.63 2.93
N ILE A 185 -34.43 0.81 3.98
CA ILE A 185 -34.14 1.26 5.33
C ILE A 185 -32.63 1.23 5.55
N VAL A 186 -32.02 2.42 5.58
CA VAL A 186 -30.60 2.60 5.91
C VAL A 186 -30.49 2.89 7.40
N ASN A 187 -29.66 2.11 8.10
CA ASN A 187 -29.41 2.29 9.53
C ASN A 187 -27.97 2.75 9.78
N ASN A 188 -27.81 3.64 10.76
CA ASN A 188 -26.50 3.84 11.38
C ASN A 188 -26.17 2.67 12.32
N TYR A 189 -24.89 2.44 12.57
CA TYR A 189 -24.43 1.48 13.57
C TYR A 189 -25.12 1.75 14.91
N ASN A 190 -25.65 0.71 15.57
CA ASN A 190 -26.44 0.83 16.80
C ASN A 190 -27.57 1.89 16.74
N GLN A 191 -28.04 2.25 15.53
CA GLN A 191 -29.05 3.27 15.29
C GLN A 191 -28.73 4.64 15.93
N PHE A 192 -27.44 4.99 16.08
CA PHE A 192 -27.09 6.30 16.64
C PHE A 192 -27.67 7.43 15.78
N SER A 193 -28.11 8.51 16.43
CA SER A 193 -28.66 9.69 15.76
C SER A 193 -27.93 10.94 16.24
N LEU A 194 -27.48 11.76 15.30
CA LEU A 194 -26.86 13.06 15.60
C LEU A 194 -27.80 14.23 15.29
N GLY A 195 -28.97 13.95 14.69
CA GLY A 195 -29.85 14.99 14.16
C GLY A 195 -29.24 15.63 12.90
N ASN A 196 -29.38 16.96 12.77
CA ASN A 196 -28.77 17.71 11.67
C ASN A 196 -27.44 18.29 12.13
N VAL A 197 -26.35 17.92 11.47
CA VAL A 197 -24.99 18.28 11.86
C VAL A 197 -24.16 18.70 10.64
N PRO A 198 -23.03 19.41 10.82
CA PRO A 198 -22.08 19.62 9.73
C PRO A 198 -21.64 18.29 9.10
N LEU A 199 -21.42 18.29 7.79
CA LEU A 199 -20.93 17.14 7.03
C LEU A 199 -19.65 16.56 7.65
N GLU A 200 -18.76 17.40 8.15
CA GLU A 200 -17.58 17.00 8.89
C GLU A 200 -17.89 16.10 10.09
N ARG A 201 -18.91 16.45 10.88
CA ARG A 201 -19.32 15.65 12.04
C ARG A 201 -19.98 14.34 11.62
N ALA A 202 -20.77 14.35 10.55
CA ALA A 202 -21.38 13.15 9.98
C ALA A 202 -20.30 12.19 9.43
N PHE A 203 -19.28 12.72 8.75
CA PHE A 203 -18.12 11.96 8.25
C PHE A 203 -17.31 11.36 9.40
N ALA A 204 -16.95 12.18 10.40
CA ALA A 204 -16.18 11.76 11.58
C ALA A 204 -16.89 10.68 12.41
N SER A 205 -18.22 10.73 12.48
CA SER A 205 -19.04 9.73 13.19
C SER A 205 -19.47 8.57 12.29
N SER A 206 -19.08 8.57 11.02
CA SER A 206 -19.41 7.55 10.03
C SER A 206 -20.91 7.35 9.79
N CYS A 207 -21.68 8.43 9.64
CA CYS A 207 -23.14 8.37 9.49
C CYS A 207 -23.62 7.75 8.17
N ASN A 208 -24.10 6.51 8.18
CA ASN A 208 -24.57 5.79 6.98
C ASN A 208 -25.73 6.52 6.27
N THR A 209 -26.72 7.00 7.03
CA THR A 209 -27.89 7.66 6.44
C THR A 209 -27.53 8.91 5.64
N THR A 210 -26.54 9.68 6.11
CA THR A 210 -26.05 10.87 5.40
C THR A 210 -25.44 10.51 4.06
N PHE A 211 -24.52 9.54 4.03
CA PHE A 211 -23.80 9.20 2.80
C PHE A 211 -24.66 8.39 1.81
N ALA A 212 -25.62 7.62 2.31
CA ALA A 212 -26.66 7.03 1.48
C ALA A 212 -27.51 8.11 0.78
N ASP A 213 -27.95 9.13 1.51
CA ASP A 213 -28.72 10.26 0.94
C ASP A 213 -27.90 11.06 -0.08
N ILE A 214 -26.62 11.33 0.20
CA ILE A 214 -25.71 11.98 -0.76
C ILE A 214 -25.61 11.13 -2.04
N SER A 215 -25.27 9.86 -1.91
CA SER A 215 -25.04 8.98 -3.08
C SER A 215 -26.29 8.79 -3.92
N THR A 216 -27.46 8.67 -3.30
CA THR A 216 -28.75 8.49 -4.01
C THR A 216 -29.07 9.65 -4.96
N LYS A 217 -28.57 10.85 -4.66
CA LYS A 217 -28.81 12.08 -5.42
C LYS A 217 -27.81 12.33 -6.55
N LEU A 218 -26.74 11.53 -6.62
CA LEU A 218 -25.81 11.54 -7.76
C LEU A 218 -26.49 10.94 -8.99
N GLU A 219 -26.13 11.35 -10.19
CA GLU A 219 -26.53 10.69 -11.44
C GLU A 219 -25.81 9.33 -11.62
N PRO A 220 -26.32 8.42 -12.47
CA PRO A 220 -25.60 7.18 -12.78
C PRO A 220 -24.18 7.48 -13.28
N GLY A 221 -23.20 6.69 -12.84
CA GLY A 221 -21.80 6.83 -13.20
C GLY A 221 -21.02 7.87 -12.39
N GLU A 222 -21.67 8.88 -11.81
CA GLU A 222 -20.95 9.99 -11.15
C GLU A 222 -20.09 9.53 -9.96
N LEU A 223 -20.55 8.53 -9.20
CA LEU A 223 -19.77 7.97 -8.10
C LEU A 223 -18.56 7.18 -8.60
N ALA A 224 -18.72 6.44 -9.70
CA ALA A 224 -17.63 5.71 -10.35
C ALA A 224 -16.59 6.67 -10.93
N ASP A 225 -17.04 7.75 -11.58
CA ASP A 225 -16.17 8.82 -12.09
C ASP A 225 -15.33 9.44 -10.98
N VAL A 226 -15.93 9.78 -9.83
CA VAL A 226 -15.18 10.31 -8.69
C VAL A 226 -14.24 9.25 -8.13
N GLY A 227 -14.64 7.98 -8.04
CA GLY A 227 -13.73 6.91 -7.62
C GLY A 227 -12.50 6.75 -8.52
N LYS A 228 -12.66 6.91 -9.84
CA LYS A 228 -11.54 6.93 -10.79
C LYS A 228 -10.57 8.09 -10.53
N GLN A 229 -11.06 9.27 -10.13
CA GLN A 229 -10.18 10.40 -9.76
C GLN A 229 -9.25 10.04 -8.59
N PHE A 230 -9.65 9.08 -7.75
CA PHE A 230 -8.87 8.51 -6.63
C PHE A 230 -8.14 7.20 -6.99
N GLY A 231 -8.04 6.85 -8.27
CA GLY A 231 -7.34 5.65 -8.76
C GLY A 231 -8.11 4.34 -8.62
N LEU A 232 -9.35 4.37 -8.11
CA LEU A 232 -10.17 3.18 -7.95
C LEU A 232 -10.86 2.81 -9.27
N GLY A 233 -10.77 1.53 -9.67
CA GLY A 233 -11.26 1.07 -10.97
C GLY A 233 -10.28 1.30 -12.13
N ILE A 234 -9.11 1.89 -11.86
CA ILE A 234 -8.03 2.08 -12.83
C ILE A 234 -7.07 0.89 -12.77
N ASN A 235 -6.60 0.44 -13.94
CA ASN A 235 -5.61 -0.62 -14.03
C ASN A 235 -4.20 -0.01 -14.08
N TYR A 236 -3.35 -0.45 -13.16
CA TYR A 236 -1.93 -0.12 -13.11
C TYR A 236 -1.14 -1.38 -13.41
N ARG A 237 -0.28 -1.33 -14.42
CA ARG A 237 0.70 -2.40 -14.70
C ARG A 237 2.03 -1.96 -14.15
N ILE A 238 2.23 -2.28 -12.87
CA ILE A 238 3.48 -2.02 -12.17
C ILE A 238 4.39 -3.23 -12.42
N PRO A 239 5.63 -3.04 -12.89
CA PRO A 239 6.57 -4.15 -13.03
C PRO A 239 6.67 -4.98 -11.74
N VAL A 240 6.69 -6.30 -11.89
CA VAL A 240 6.65 -7.35 -10.84
C VAL A 240 5.42 -7.44 -9.94
N LEU A 241 4.49 -6.47 -9.97
CA LEU A 241 3.30 -6.49 -9.12
C LEU A 241 2.02 -6.72 -9.94
N TYR A 242 1.24 -7.72 -9.54
CA TYR A 242 -0.14 -7.85 -10.00
C TYR A 242 -1.06 -7.09 -9.05
N THR A 243 -1.69 -6.02 -9.54
CA THR A 243 -2.57 -5.17 -8.73
C THR A 243 -3.96 -5.09 -9.31
N VAL A 244 -4.97 -5.07 -8.43
CA VAL A 244 -6.34 -4.72 -8.76
C VAL A 244 -6.75 -3.64 -7.76
N THR A 245 -7.32 -2.52 -8.23
CA THR A 245 -7.69 -1.43 -7.33
C THR A 245 -9.08 -1.63 -6.74
N GLY A 246 -10.06 -1.95 -7.57
CA GLY A 246 -11.45 -2.12 -7.17
C GLY A 246 -12.42 -1.95 -8.32
N SER A 247 -13.70 -1.85 -8.00
CA SER A 247 -14.76 -1.57 -8.96
C SER A 247 -15.91 -0.85 -8.28
N ILE A 248 -16.45 0.16 -8.96
CA ILE A 248 -17.67 0.88 -8.57
C ILE A 248 -18.69 0.66 -9.69
N PRO A 249 -19.86 0.07 -9.41
CA PRO A 249 -20.92 -0.07 -10.40
C PRO A 249 -21.48 1.29 -10.82
N GLU A 250 -22.08 1.35 -12.02
CA GLU A 250 -22.70 2.57 -12.56
C GLU A 250 -23.81 3.13 -11.65
N GLY A 251 -24.54 2.26 -10.94
CA GLY A 251 -25.67 2.69 -10.12
C GLY A 251 -26.86 3.17 -10.95
N GLU A 252 -27.33 2.33 -11.88
CA GLU A 252 -28.43 2.63 -12.80
C GLU A 252 -29.74 3.03 -12.09
N THR A 253 -30.00 2.44 -10.92
CA THR A 253 -31.20 2.76 -10.13
C THR A 253 -30.85 3.61 -8.90
N PRO A 254 -31.79 4.46 -8.41
CA PRO A 254 -31.63 5.14 -7.13
C PRO A 254 -31.30 4.21 -5.97
N LEU A 255 -31.83 2.98 -5.98
CA LEU A 255 -31.58 2.00 -4.93
C LEU A 255 -30.14 1.49 -4.95
N ASP A 256 -29.61 1.18 -6.15
CA ASP A 256 -28.20 0.79 -6.29
C ASP A 256 -27.26 1.89 -5.80
N ARG A 257 -27.55 3.15 -6.15
CA ARG A 257 -26.82 4.34 -5.66
C ARG A 257 -26.96 4.52 -4.15
N THR A 258 -28.13 4.21 -3.59
CA THR A 258 -28.35 4.26 -2.12
C THR A 258 -27.40 3.29 -1.43
N ASP A 259 -27.37 2.03 -1.87
CA ASP A 259 -26.54 0.98 -1.26
C ASP A 259 -25.04 1.22 -1.46
N ALA A 260 -24.64 1.82 -2.59
CA ALA A 260 -23.26 2.25 -2.81
C ALA A 260 -22.80 3.34 -1.83
N GLY A 261 -23.68 4.29 -1.48
CA GLY A 261 -23.35 5.45 -0.65
C GLY A 261 -22.92 5.14 0.79
N TYR A 262 -23.38 4.03 1.35
CA TYR A 262 -22.94 3.55 2.66
C TYR A 262 -22.36 2.13 2.60
N VAL A 263 -22.07 1.66 1.39
CA VAL A 263 -21.25 0.48 1.09
C VAL A 263 -21.87 -0.82 1.59
N GLN A 264 -23.14 -0.99 1.24
CA GLN A 264 -23.82 -2.29 1.17
C GLN A 264 -24.16 -2.69 -0.27
N GLY A 265 -23.56 -2.00 -1.24
CA GLY A 265 -23.70 -2.26 -2.67
C GLY A 265 -22.70 -3.30 -3.20
N LEU A 266 -22.41 -3.19 -4.50
CA LEU A 266 -21.47 -4.08 -5.21
C LEU A 266 -20.07 -3.46 -5.34
N ASP A 267 -19.80 -2.38 -4.61
CA ASP A 267 -18.49 -1.73 -4.58
C ASP A 267 -17.45 -2.65 -3.95
N LEU A 268 -16.33 -2.81 -4.63
CA LEU A 268 -15.21 -3.62 -4.18
C LEU A 268 -13.93 -2.79 -4.23
N ALA A 269 -13.06 -2.98 -3.26
CA ALA A 269 -11.73 -2.40 -3.27
C ALA A 269 -10.71 -3.39 -2.69
N SER A 270 -9.47 -3.26 -3.14
CA SER A 270 -8.34 -3.91 -2.49
C SER A 270 -7.67 -2.97 -1.48
N PRO A 271 -6.84 -3.51 -0.55
CA PRO A 271 -6.01 -2.68 0.30
C PRO A 271 -5.11 -1.75 -0.52
N PHE A 272 -4.51 -2.22 -1.60
CA PHE A 272 -3.77 -1.37 -2.54
C PHE A 272 -4.62 -0.23 -3.14
N GLY A 273 -5.84 -0.53 -3.59
CA GLY A 273 -6.76 0.48 -4.12
C GLY A 273 -7.13 1.54 -3.09
N LEU A 274 -7.41 1.15 -1.84
CA LEU A 274 -7.71 2.11 -0.77
C LEU A 274 -6.47 2.88 -0.30
N ALA A 275 -5.28 2.32 -0.41
CA ALA A 275 -4.03 3.05 -0.17
C ALA A 275 -3.81 4.13 -1.24
N LEU A 276 -4.15 3.85 -2.51
CA LEU A 276 -4.18 4.87 -3.57
C LEU A 276 -5.22 5.96 -3.29
N VAL A 277 -6.44 5.59 -2.89
CA VAL A 277 -7.48 6.57 -2.48
C VAL A 277 -6.94 7.49 -1.38
N ALA A 278 -6.27 6.93 -0.38
CA ALA A 278 -5.68 7.71 0.70
C ALA A 278 -4.50 8.59 0.22
N ALA A 279 -3.68 8.10 -0.70
CA ALA A 279 -2.59 8.86 -1.31
C ALA A 279 -3.11 10.05 -2.12
N THR A 280 -4.19 9.86 -2.89
CA THR A 280 -4.88 10.94 -3.60
C THR A 280 -5.47 11.96 -2.63
N ALA A 281 -6.08 11.52 -1.52
CA ALA A 281 -6.58 12.43 -0.50
C ALA A 281 -5.47 13.27 0.14
N ALA A 282 -4.26 12.70 0.31
CA ALA A 282 -3.10 13.41 0.84
C ALA A 282 -2.53 14.43 -0.16
N ARG A 283 -2.33 14.01 -1.41
CA ARG A 283 -1.63 14.79 -2.45
C ARG A 283 -2.55 15.74 -3.24
N GLY A 284 -3.84 15.42 -3.32
CA GLY A 284 -4.83 16.09 -4.16
C GLY A 284 -4.90 15.57 -5.59
N GLU A 285 -4.02 14.67 -6.00
CA GLU A 285 -4.05 13.98 -7.29
C GLU A 285 -3.48 12.56 -7.14
N THR A 286 -4.00 11.62 -7.93
CA THR A 286 -3.62 10.20 -7.82
C THR A 286 -2.16 10.01 -8.25
N PRO A 287 -1.26 9.58 -7.37
CA PRO A 287 0.10 9.29 -7.77
C PRO A 287 0.14 8.02 -8.62
N VAL A 288 1.03 7.99 -9.62
CA VAL A 288 1.28 6.78 -10.39
C VAL A 288 2.10 5.83 -9.51
N PRO A 289 1.56 4.66 -9.11
CA PRO A 289 2.24 3.77 -8.19
C PRO A 289 3.48 3.16 -8.86
N VAL A 290 4.61 3.12 -8.17
CA VAL A 290 5.89 2.61 -8.68
C VAL A 290 6.59 1.78 -7.61
N LEU A 291 7.25 0.69 -8.01
CA LEU A 291 8.04 -0.14 -7.10
C LEU A 291 9.54 -0.08 -7.38
N ILE A 292 9.96 -0.07 -8.64
CA ILE A 292 11.39 -0.12 -9.00
C ILE A 292 11.73 1.22 -9.68
N ASP A 293 12.73 1.92 -9.18
CA ASP A 293 13.15 3.19 -9.78
C ASP A 293 13.64 2.92 -11.23
N GLY A 294 13.27 3.81 -12.16
CA GLY A 294 13.59 3.64 -13.59
C GLY A 294 12.63 2.72 -14.37
N HIS A 295 11.73 2.02 -13.68
CA HIS A 295 10.74 1.15 -14.31
C HIS A 295 9.35 1.79 -14.28
N ALA A 296 8.88 2.26 -15.44
CA ALA A 296 7.61 2.96 -15.54
C ALA A 296 6.40 2.02 -15.35
N THR A 297 5.38 2.53 -14.66
CA THR A 297 4.08 1.88 -14.55
C THR A 297 3.17 2.32 -15.70
N GLU A 298 2.54 1.37 -16.39
CA GLU A 298 1.50 1.69 -17.37
C GLU A 298 0.17 1.94 -16.65
N VAL A 299 -0.56 2.99 -17.06
CA VAL A 299 -1.88 3.34 -16.53
C VAL A 299 -2.90 3.21 -17.65
N SER A 300 -4.04 2.55 -17.39
CA SER A 300 -5.04 2.29 -18.43
C SER A 300 -5.82 3.54 -18.88
N GLU A 301 -5.96 4.52 -18.01
CA GLU A 301 -6.80 5.70 -18.21
C GLU A 301 -6.12 6.93 -17.58
N ASP A 302 -6.19 8.07 -18.26
CA ASP A 302 -5.83 9.39 -17.71
C ASP A 302 -7.10 10.03 -17.15
N VAL A 303 -7.09 10.37 -15.86
CA VAL A 303 -8.27 10.83 -15.12
C VAL A 303 -7.92 12.14 -14.41
N PRO A 304 -8.77 13.19 -14.54
CA PRO A 304 -8.51 14.46 -13.86
C PRO A 304 -8.50 14.27 -12.34
N ALA A 305 -7.67 15.08 -11.68
CA ALA A 305 -7.65 15.14 -10.22
C ALA A 305 -8.97 15.70 -9.66
N PRO A 306 -9.36 15.33 -8.43
CA PRO A 306 -10.44 15.99 -7.72
C PRO A 306 -10.15 17.48 -7.53
N SER A 307 -11.19 18.28 -7.36
CA SER A 307 -11.05 19.71 -7.15
C SER A 307 -10.23 20.02 -5.89
N PRO A 308 -9.27 20.96 -5.95
CA PRO A 308 -8.45 21.31 -4.78
C PRO A 308 -9.27 21.76 -3.56
N GLU A 309 -10.41 22.41 -3.79
CA GLU A 309 -11.33 22.82 -2.73
C GLU A 309 -11.97 21.61 -2.04
N ALA A 310 -12.42 20.60 -2.80
CA ALA A 310 -12.95 19.38 -2.21
C ALA A 310 -11.87 18.59 -1.45
N ILE A 311 -10.65 18.52 -1.98
CA ILE A 311 -9.51 17.89 -1.30
C ILE A 311 -9.22 18.58 0.04
N ALA A 312 -9.08 19.90 0.08
CA ALA A 312 -8.80 20.61 1.33
C ALA A 312 -9.86 20.34 2.41
N GLN A 313 -11.14 20.31 2.02
CA GLN A 313 -12.24 19.99 2.94
C GLN A 313 -12.25 18.51 3.33
N LEU A 314 -11.94 17.59 2.41
CA LEU A 314 -11.79 16.17 2.70
C LEU A 314 -10.67 15.91 3.72
N GLN A 315 -9.51 16.55 3.56
CA GLN A 315 -8.39 16.44 4.47
C GLN A 315 -8.77 16.87 5.89
N GLN A 316 -9.51 17.98 6.02
CA GLN A 316 -10.08 18.43 7.31
C GLN A 316 -11.00 17.37 7.91
N MET A 317 -11.94 16.81 7.14
CA MET A 317 -12.87 15.80 7.64
C MET A 317 -12.17 14.50 8.04
N MET A 318 -11.15 14.08 7.29
CA MET A 318 -10.31 12.93 7.61
C MET A 318 -9.49 13.15 8.89
N ARG A 319 -9.05 14.38 9.18
CA ARG A 319 -8.45 14.72 10.48
C ARG A 319 -9.44 14.51 11.62
N SER A 320 -10.67 14.96 11.43
CA SER A 320 -11.74 14.88 12.45
C SER A 320 -12.13 13.45 12.82
N VAL A 321 -11.92 12.47 11.94
CA VAL A 321 -12.09 11.04 12.27
C VAL A 321 -11.11 10.58 13.36
N VAL A 322 -9.87 11.07 13.33
CA VAL A 322 -8.80 10.68 14.27
C VAL A 322 -8.85 11.51 15.56
N THR A 323 -9.17 12.81 15.45
CA THR A 323 -9.19 13.70 16.64
C THR A 323 -10.46 13.57 17.48
N SER A 324 -11.61 13.24 16.88
CA SER A 324 -12.90 13.26 17.56
C SER A 324 -13.90 12.19 17.11
N GLY A 325 -13.50 11.36 16.13
CA GLY A 325 -14.37 10.41 15.46
C GLY A 325 -14.08 8.96 15.79
N THR A 326 -14.31 8.09 14.80
CA THR A 326 -14.24 6.63 14.95
C THR A 326 -12.83 6.07 15.10
N ALA A 327 -11.78 6.82 14.77
CA ALA A 327 -10.39 6.45 15.03
C ALA A 327 -9.79 7.18 16.24
N ARG A 328 -10.62 7.78 17.10
CA ARG A 328 -10.13 8.44 18.31
C ARG A 328 -9.35 7.46 19.20
N GLY A 329 -8.26 7.92 19.79
CA GLY A 329 -7.48 7.13 20.74
C GLY A 329 -6.25 6.44 20.16
N MET A 330 -5.93 6.64 18.89
CA MET A 330 -4.59 6.35 18.36
C MET A 330 -3.52 7.05 19.21
N GLN A 331 -2.42 6.35 19.48
CA GLN A 331 -1.28 6.81 20.27
C GLN A 331 -0.06 7.16 19.41
N ALA A 332 -0.06 6.73 18.15
CA ALA A 332 0.99 7.05 17.19
C ALA A 332 1.28 8.55 17.09
N GLY A 333 2.56 8.88 16.89
CA GLY A 333 3.00 10.24 16.63
C GLY A 333 2.65 10.71 15.22
N GLY A 334 2.90 12.00 14.97
CA GLY A 334 2.57 12.67 13.72
C GLY A 334 1.09 13.04 13.59
N GLU A 335 0.76 13.75 12.51
CA GLU A 335 -0.63 14.09 12.19
C GLU A 335 -1.20 13.04 11.25
N ILE A 336 -2.20 12.29 11.75
CA ILE A 336 -2.87 11.24 11.00
C ILE A 336 -4.26 11.71 10.59
N HIS A 337 -4.58 11.44 9.33
CA HIS A 337 -5.85 11.70 8.67
C HIS A 337 -6.37 10.36 8.15
N GLY A 338 -7.65 10.04 8.35
CA GLY A 338 -8.14 8.77 7.85
C GLY A 338 -9.64 8.61 7.87
N LYS A 339 -10.09 7.41 7.49
CA LYS A 339 -11.47 6.97 7.60
C LYS A 339 -11.49 5.51 8.02
N THR A 340 -12.27 5.20 9.06
CA THR A 340 -12.54 3.81 9.45
C THR A 340 -13.66 3.22 8.61
N GLY A 341 -13.63 1.91 8.40
CA GLY A 341 -14.66 1.14 7.72
C GLY A 341 -14.99 -0.14 8.45
N GLU A 342 -16.28 -0.43 8.50
CA GLU A 342 -16.80 -1.75 8.82
C GLU A 342 -17.69 -2.17 7.66
N ALA A 343 -17.50 -3.40 7.17
CA ALA A 343 -18.30 -3.97 6.10
C ALA A 343 -18.90 -5.29 6.53
N GLU A 344 -20.21 -5.28 6.81
CA GLU A 344 -20.96 -6.45 7.25
C GLU A 344 -21.24 -7.39 6.07
N ILE A 345 -20.85 -8.65 6.21
CA ILE A 345 -21.20 -9.75 5.31
C ILE A 345 -21.86 -10.88 6.11
N ASN A 346 -22.42 -11.87 5.41
CA ASN A 346 -23.12 -13.00 6.06
C ASN A 346 -22.29 -13.75 7.12
N GLN A 347 -20.96 -13.71 7.02
CA GLN A 347 -20.04 -14.44 7.90
C GLN A 347 -19.48 -13.59 9.06
N GLY A 348 -19.74 -12.27 9.08
CA GLY A 348 -19.15 -11.32 10.02
C GLY A 348 -18.77 -10.00 9.33
N SER A 349 -17.99 -9.17 10.00
CA SER A 349 -17.58 -7.85 9.48
C SER A 349 -16.10 -7.79 9.10
N HIS A 350 -15.78 -7.24 7.94
CA HIS A 350 -14.40 -6.82 7.63
C HIS A 350 -14.09 -5.50 8.34
N ALA A 351 -12.91 -5.42 8.95
CA ALA A 351 -12.43 -4.21 9.62
C ALA A 351 -11.43 -3.48 8.72
N TRP A 352 -11.68 -2.19 8.49
CA TRP A 352 -10.87 -1.34 7.63
C TRP A 352 -10.42 -0.05 8.31
N PHE A 353 -9.23 0.39 7.97
CA PHE A 353 -8.78 1.76 8.21
C PHE A 353 -7.84 2.19 7.09
N ALA A 354 -8.17 3.30 6.42
CA ALA A 354 -7.31 3.88 5.39
C ALA A 354 -7.16 5.39 5.62
N GLY A 355 -6.01 5.92 5.22
CA GLY A 355 -5.65 7.27 5.56
C GLY A 355 -4.20 7.59 5.21
N TYR A 356 -3.72 8.70 5.71
CA TYR A 356 -2.33 9.09 5.56
C TYR A 356 -1.81 9.76 6.83
N ARG A 357 -0.48 9.80 6.94
CA ARG A 357 0.26 10.57 7.92
C ARG A 357 1.08 11.61 7.17
N ASP A 358 1.19 12.81 7.74
CA ASP A 358 1.79 13.98 7.07
C ASP A 358 3.28 13.83 6.72
N ASP A 359 3.95 12.80 7.22
CA ASP A 359 5.30 12.42 6.83
C ASP A 359 5.35 11.58 5.53
N ASP A 360 4.41 11.84 4.62
CA ASP A 360 4.37 11.30 3.26
C ASP A 360 4.16 9.76 3.23
N ILE A 361 3.23 9.28 4.07
CA ILE A 361 2.81 7.87 4.13
C ILE A 361 1.29 7.78 4.04
N ALA A 362 0.76 7.33 2.90
CA ALA A 362 -0.62 6.86 2.78
C ALA A 362 -0.68 5.35 3.03
N PHE A 363 -1.79 4.88 3.60
CA PHE A 363 -1.96 3.49 3.97
C PHE A 363 -3.41 3.01 3.83
N ALA A 364 -3.56 1.69 3.74
CA ALA A 364 -4.82 1.00 4.01
C ALA A 364 -4.54 -0.32 4.73
N THR A 365 -5.27 -0.54 5.82
CA THR A 365 -5.24 -1.76 6.62
C THR A 365 -6.59 -2.45 6.56
N LEU A 366 -6.58 -3.75 6.29
CA LEU A 366 -7.72 -4.65 6.28
C LEU A 366 -7.49 -5.81 7.25
N VAL A 367 -8.51 -6.16 8.03
CA VAL A 367 -8.62 -7.47 8.67
C VAL A 367 -9.92 -8.13 8.22
N VAL A 368 -9.79 -9.17 7.42
CA VAL A 368 -10.93 -9.92 6.90
C VAL A 368 -11.64 -10.61 8.06
N LEU A 369 -12.94 -10.37 8.24
CA LEU A 369 -13.72 -10.88 9.37
C LEU A 369 -13.15 -10.44 10.74
N GLY A 370 -12.46 -9.30 10.76
CA GLY A 370 -11.85 -8.71 11.95
C GLY A 370 -12.82 -8.07 12.94
N GLY A 371 -14.12 -8.05 12.62
CA GLY A 371 -15.15 -7.41 13.44
C GLY A 371 -15.24 -5.91 13.19
N GLY A 372 -15.33 -5.13 14.26
CA GLY A 372 -15.43 -3.68 14.17
C GLY A 372 -14.14 -3.02 13.69
N SER A 373 -14.28 -1.79 13.17
CA SER A 373 -13.17 -1.05 12.57
C SER A 373 -12.02 -0.73 13.53
N GLU A 374 -12.26 -0.79 14.84
CA GLU A 374 -11.25 -0.63 15.90
C GLU A 374 -10.09 -1.63 15.78
N THR A 375 -10.34 -2.83 15.23
CA THR A 375 -9.28 -3.83 15.01
C THR A 375 -8.26 -3.31 13.99
N ALA A 376 -8.72 -2.74 12.88
CA ALA A 376 -7.83 -2.19 11.85
C ALA A 376 -7.13 -0.92 12.34
N VAL A 377 -7.83 -0.05 13.09
CA VAL A 377 -7.22 1.12 13.73
C VAL A 377 -6.10 0.71 14.69
N ALA A 378 -6.29 -0.32 15.51
CA ALA A 378 -5.27 -0.79 16.44
C ALA A 378 -4.04 -1.36 15.74
N ILE A 379 -4.21 -2.10 14.63
CA ILE A 379 -3.09 -2.58 13.81
C ILE A 379 -2.32 -1.39 13.22
N THR A 380 -3.00 -0.43 12.62
CA THR A 380 -2.32 0.76 12.06
C THR A 380 -1.63 1.60 13.14
N ASP A 381 -2.24 1.75 14.31
CA ASP A 381 -1.63 2.45 15.45
C ASP A 381 -0.35 1.73 15.92
N HIS A 382 -0.38 0.39 15.98
CA HIS A 382 0.81 -0.39 16.27
C HIS A 382 1.90 -0.24 15.20
N MET A 383 1.53 -0.21 13.91
CA MET A 383 2.48 0.04 12.82
C MET A 383 3.19 1.39 13.00
N PHE A 384 2.44 2.46 13.21
CA PHE A 384 3.04 3.79 13.33
C PHE A 384 3.83 3.97 14.63
N THR A 385 3.34 3.47 15.77
CA THR A 385 4.11 3.52 17.03
C THR A 385 5.41 2.72 16.95
N THR A 386 5.40 1.57 16.26
CA THR A 386 6.61 0.79 15.98
C THR A 386 7.57 1.57 15.09
N LEU A 387 7.07 2.18 14.01
CA LEU A 387 7.88 3.02 13.11
C LEU A 387 8.50 4.21 13.84
N ASP A 388 7.74 4.88 14.71
CA ASP A 388 8.21 6.00 15.53
C ASP A 388 9.35 5.56 16.45
N GLY A 389 9.23 4.38 17.06
CA GLY A 389 10.30 3.77 17.86
C GLY A 389 11.57 3.50 17.05
N MET A 390 11.43 2.87 15.87
CA MET A 390 12.56 2.57 14.98
C MET A 390 13.29 3.84 14.51
N ARG A 391 12.56 4.91 14.20
CA ARG A 391 13.15 6.20 13.81
C ARG A 391 13.86 6.88 14.97
N ALA A 392 13.26 6.85 16.16
CA ALA A 392 13.86 7.40 17.38
C ALA A 392 15.20 6.72 17.73
N GLU A 393 15.28 5.39 17.60
CA GLU A 393 16.53 4.63 17.83
C GLU A 393 17.66 5.02 16.87
N ARG A 394 17.32 5.47 15.65
CA ARG A 394 18.28 5.89 14.62
C ARG A 394 18.57 7.40 14.64
N GLY A 395 17.94 8.16 15.53
CA GLY A 395 18.06 9.62 15.57
C GLY A 395 17.46 10.31 14.34
N LEU A 396 16.49 9.65 13.69
CA LEU A 396 15.74 10.23 12.57
C LEU A 396 14.46 10.90 13.12
N PRO A 397 14.05 12.05 12.53
CA PRO A 397 12.84 12.76 12.94
C PRO A 397 11.55 11.99 12.67
#